data_AF-A0A2G6KS48-F1
#
_entry.id   AF-A0A2G6KS48-F1
#
_cell.length_a   1.000
_cell.length_b   1.000
_cell.length_c   1.000
_cell.angle_alpha   90.00
_cell.angle_beta   90.00
_cell.angle_gamma   90.00
#
_symmetry.space_group_name_H-M   'P 1'
#
loop_
_entity.id
_entity.type
_entity.pdbx_description
1 polymer ?
#
loop_
_entity_poly.entity_id
_entity_poly.type
_entity_poly.pdbx_seq_one_letter_code
_entity_poly.pdbx_strand_id
1 'polypeptide(L)'
;MTSVFDFSAETSGGQEKPLDEYRGKVLLIVNTASKCGLTPQFEGLEALYEKYRDQGLVILGFPCNQFANQDPGSNDEITEFCQLNYGVSFPMFGKIEVNGSGTTELYKHLKSAAPGALGTKRIKWNFTKFLVDQQGNVVKRFSPTT
;
A
#
# COMPACT_ATOMS: atom_id res chain seq x y z
N MET A 1 1.63 3.99 -22.35
CA MET A 1 1.31 4.48 -20.98
C MET A 1 1.64 3.36 -20.03
N THR A 2 2.36 3.62 -18.94
CA THR A 2 2.69 2.59 -17.94
C THR A 2 1.51 2.45 -16.99
N SER A 3 1.03 1.22 -16.83
CA SER A 3 -0.05 0.83 -15.91
C SER A 3 0.54 0.28 -14.62
N VAL A 4 -0.21 0.34 -13.52
CA VAL A 4 0.17 -0.37 -12.28
C VAL A 4 0.33 -1.88 -12.52
N PHE A 5 -0.36 -2.44 -13.50
CA PHE A 5 -0.27 -3.87 -13.85
C PHE A 5 1.03 -4.27 -14.54
N ASP A 6 1.88 -3.31 -14.92
CA ASP A 6 3.21 -3.59 -15.50
C ASP A 6 4.27 -3.90 -14.42
N PHE A 7 3.90 -3.86 -13.13
CA PHE A 7 4.81 -4.07 -12.01
C PHE A 7 4.50 -5.35 -11.24
N SER A 8 5.52 -5.82 -10.53
CA SER A 8 5.41 -6.88 -9.52
C SER A 8 5.76 -6.34 -8.13
N ALA A 9 5.32 -7.05 -7.11
CA ALA A 9 5.69 -6.80 -5.73
C ALA A 9 6.01 -8.11 -5.01
N GLU A 10 7.02 -8.08 -4.15
CA GLU A 10 7.35 -9.20 -3.28
C GLU A 10 6.25 -9.39 -2.23
N THR A 11 5.77 -10.61 -2.05
CA THR A 11 4.84 -10.99 -0.97
C THR A 11 5.55 -11.04 0.38
N SER A 12 4.82 -11.15 1.49
CA SER A 12 5.42 -11.32 2.82
C SER A 12 6.38 -12.51 2.90
N GLY A 13 6.08 -13.61 2.18
CA GLY A 13 6.92 -14.80 2.07
C GLY A 13 8.09 -14.72 1.09
N GLY A 14 8.39 -13.56 0.51
CA GLY A 14 9.55 -13.37 -0.36
C GLY A 14 9.35 -13.77 -1.83
N GLN A 15 8.13 -14.16 -2.22
CA GLN A 15 7.83 -14.50 -3.62
C GLN A 15 7.41 -13.27 -4.40
N GLU A 16 7.93 -13.09 -5.62
CA GLU A 16 7.47 -12.05 -6.53
C GLU A 16 6.04 -12.35 -7.02
N LYS A 17 5.15 -11.36 -6.90
CA LYS A 17 3.76 -11.43 -7.34
C LYS A 17 3.45 -10.32 -8.36
N PRO A 18 3.08 -10.66 -9.60
CA PRO A 18 2.64 -9.68 -10.59
C PRO A 18 1.37 -8.97 -10.14
N LEU A 19 1.32 -7.64 -10.29
CA LEU A 19 0.09 -6.89 -10.00
C LEU A 19 -0.99 -7.07 -11.06
N ASP A 20 -0.62 -7.59 -12.24
CA ASP A 20 -1.55 -7.96 -13.31
C ASP A 20 -2.64 -8.97 -12.86
N GLU A 21 -2.36 -9.77 -11.83
CA GLU A 21 -3.37 -10.66 -11.21
C GLU A 21 -4.60 -9.90 -10.68
N TYR A 22 -4.45 -8.61 -10.38
CA TYR A 22 -5.54 -7.75 -9.93
C TYR A 22 -6.19 -6.95 -11.07
N ARG A 23 -5.90 -7.27 -12.34
CA ARG A 23 -6.50 -6.59 -13.49
C ARG A 23 -8.02 -6.63 -13.43
N GLY A 24 -8.65 -5.50 -13.74
CA GLY A 24 -10.11 -5.36 -13.65
C GLY A 24 -10.63 -5.06 -12.24
N LYS A 25 -9.76 -5.00 -11.22
CA LYS A 25 -10.11 -4.59 -9.85
C LYS A 25 -9.74 -3.12 -9.62
N VAL A 26 -10.48 -2.46 -8.73
CA VAL A 26 -10.08 -1.16 -8.20
C VAL A 26 -9.07 -1.42 -7.08
N LEU A 27 -7.90 -0.79 -7.14
CA LEU A 27 -6.88 -0.96 -6.09
C LEU A 27 -6.81 0.24 -5.17
N LEU A 28 -6.69 -0.03 -3.87
CA LEU A 28 -6.21 0.94 -2.89
C LEU A 28 -4.85 0.50 -2.38
N ILE A 29 -3.78 1.11 -2.89
CA ILE A 29 -2.40 0.81 -2.51
C ILE A 29 -2.00 1.70 -1.34
N VAL A 30 -1.53 1.11 -0.24
CA VAL A 30 -1.26 1.83 1.02
C VAL A 30 0.12 1.47 1.56
N ASN A 31 0.94 2.48 1.90
CA ASN A 31 2.14 2.22 2.71
C ASN A 31 1.77 2.15 4.18
N THR A 32 2.07 1.06 4.87
CA THR A 32 1.59 0.79 6.23
C THR A 32 2.72 0.76 7.25
N ALA A 33 2.35 0.83 8.53
CA ALA A 33 3.25 0.62 9.66
C ALA A 33 2.52 0.07 10.89
N SER A 34 3.15 -0.84 11.63
CA SER A 34 2.58 -1.51 12.80
C SER A 34 2.64 -0.69 14.08
N LYS A 35 3.64 0.19 14.24
CA LYS A 35 3.90 0.96 15.48
C LYS A 35 3.74 2.47 15.25
N CYS A 36 2.69 2.86 14.55
CA CYS A 36 2.38 4.24 14.20
C CYS A 36 1.12 4.73 14.93
N GLY A 37 1.03 6.03 15.25
CA GLY A 37 -0.21 6.62 15.77
C GLY A 37 -1.39 6.53 14.80
N LEU A 38 -1.13 6.23 13.52
CA LEU A 38 -2.14 5.99 12.49
C LEU A 38 -2.46 4.50 12.27
N THR A 39 -1.82 3.59 13.01
CA THR A 39 -2.09 2.15 12.92
C THR A 39 -3.57 1.78 13.11
N PRO A 40 -4.38 2.47 13.94
CA PRO A 40 -5.83 2.26 13.99
C PRO A 40 -6.56 2.43 12.63
N GLN A 41 -5.95 3.05 11.63
CA GLN A 41 -6.52 3.11 10.28
C GLN A 41 -6.66 1.74 9.62
N PHE A 42 -5.97 0.70 10.10
CA PHE A 42 -6.20 -0.67 9.65
C PHE A 42 -7.66 -1.08 9.82
N GLU A 43 -8.35 -0.69 10.90
CA GLU A 43 -9.77 -1.00 11.10
C GLU A 43 -10.64 -0.37 10.01
N GLY A 44 -10.37 0.89 9.68
CA GLY A 44 -11.09 1.59 8.60
C GLY A 44 -10.80 1.03 7.21
N LEU A 45 -9.56 0.58 6.97
CA LEU A 45 -9.19 -0.11 5.73
C LEU A 45 -9.87 -1.47 5.64
N GLU A 46 -9.89 -2.24 6.73
CA GLU A 46 -10.54 -3.55 6.77
C GLU A 46 -12.06 -3.42 6.57
N ALA A 47 -12.71 -2.48 7.26
CA ALA A 47 -14.14 -2.21 7.06
C ALA A 47 -14.45 -1.77 5.62
N LEU A 48 -13.57 -0.98 5.00
CA LEU A 48 -13.70 -0.60 3.60
C LEU A 48 -13.54 -1.81 2.67
N TYR A 49 -12.58 -2.67 2.96
CA TYR A 49 -12.33 -3.88 2.18
C TYR A 49 -13.51 -4.85 2.26
N GLU A 50 -13.96 -5.20 3.46
CA GLU A 50 -15.14 -6.05 3.68
C GLU A 50 -16.38 -5.50 2.96
N LYS A 51 -16.59 -4.18 2.98
CA LYS A 51 -17.75 -3.55 2.33
C LYS A 51 -17.73 -3.65 0.80
N TYR A 52 -16.56 -3.56 0.17
CA TYR A 52 -16.45 -3.38 -1.28
C TYR A 52 -15.67 -4.48 -2.01
N ARG A 53 -15.11 -5.49 -1.32
CA ARG A 53 -14.32 -6.55 -1.95
C ARG A 53 -15.11 -7.34 -2.99
N ASP A 54 -16.38 -7.62 -2.70
CA ASP A 54 -17.28 -8.34 -3.62
C ASP A 54 -17.71 -7.47 -4.81
N GLN A 55 -17.53 -6.15 -4.70
CA GLN A 55 -17.73 -5.18 -5.78
C GLN A 55 -16.43 -4.90 -6.56
N GLY A 56 -15.34 -5.59 -6.22
CA GLY A 56 -14.07 -5.52 -6.95
C GLY A 56 -13.03 -4.56 -6.37
N LEU A 57 -13.19 -4.06 -5.15
CA LEU A 57 -12.10 -3.36 -4.44
C LEU A 57 -11.07 -4.37 -3.90
N VAL A 58 -9.79 -4.07 -4.07
CA VAL A 58 -8.70 -4.77 -3.38
C VAL A 58 -7.77 -3.75 -2.72
N ILE A 59 -7.52 -3.92 -1.42
CA ILE A 59 -6.52 -3.12 -0.70
C ILE A 59 -5.19 -3.88 -0.73
N LEU A 60 -4.10 -3.20 -1.08
CA LEU A 60 -2.75 -3.78 -1.09
C LEU A 60 -1.90 -3.03 -0.07
N GLY A 61 -1.56 -3.69 1.03
CA GLY A 61 -0.76 -3.14 2.12
C GLY A 61 0.73 -3.37 1.90
N PHE A 62 1.52 -2.30 2.00
CA PHE A 62 2.97 -2.31 1.81
C PHE A 62 3.68 -1.79 3.08
N PRO A 63 4.15 -2.68 3.95
CA PRO A 63 4.93 -2.30 5.12
C PRO A 63 6.13 -1.42 4.76
N CYS A 64 6.39 -0.38 5.55
CA CYS A 64 7.50 0.53 5.29
C CYS A 64 8.07 1.10 6.59
N ASN A 65 9.39 0.94 6.77
CA ASN A 65 10.08 1.39 7.99
C ASN A 65 10.71 2.80 7.87
N GLN A 66 10.55 3.49 6.74
CA GLN A 66 11.23 4.77 6.47
C GLN A 66 10.71 5.96 7.30
N PHE A 67 9.62 5.78 8.05
CA PHE A 67 8.96 6.83 8.81
C PHE A 67 9.07 6.53 10.31
N ALA A 68 10.02 7.22 10.96
CA ALA A 68 10.33 7.08 12.39
C ALA A 68 10.58 5.63 12.86
N ASN A 69 11.05 4.75 11.97
CA ASN A 69 11.29 3.33 12.24
C ASN A 69 10.07 2.61 12.88
N GLN A 70 8.86 2.94 12.41
CA GLN A 70 7.59 2.45 12.97
C GLN A 70 7.17 1.06 12.46
N ASP A 71 8.00 0.39 11.67
CA ASP A 71 7.75 -0.98 11.19
C ASP A 71 9.05 -1.81 11.12
N PRO A 72 9.77 -1.97 12.25
CA PRO A 72 11.11 -2.56 12.24
C PRO A 72 11.09 -4.09 12.09
N GLY A 73 9.95 -4.74 12.34
CA GLY A 73 9.82 -6.19 12.36
C GLY A 73 10.04 -6.87 11.01
N SER A 74 10.12 -8.20 11.03
CA SER A 74 10.13 -9.04 9.82
C SER A 74 8.76 -9.01 9.11
N ASN A 75 8.71 -9.48 7.86
CA ASN A 75 7.44 -9.58 7.13
C ASN A 75 6.41 -10.43 7.88
N ASP A 76 6.85 -11.52 8.52
CA ASP A 76 6.00 -12.42 9.30
C ASP A 76 5.46 -11.72 10.55
N GLU A 77 6.34 -11.07 11.32
CA GLU A 77 5.95 -10.32 12.53
C GLU A 77 4.94 -9.20 12.21
N ILE A 78 5.12 -8.51 11.08
CA ILE A 78 4.23 -7.43 10.64
C ILE A 78 2.88 -7.99 10.20
N THR A 79 2.87 -9.07 9.43
CA THR A 79 1.63 -9.71 8.95
C THR A 79 0.83 -10.25 10.12
N GLU A 80 1.48 -10.97 11.03
CA GLU A 80 0.88 -11.49 12.25
C GLU A 80 0.32 -10.36 13.13
N PHE A 81 1.07 -9.27 13.31
CA PHE A 81 0.60 -8.11 14.04
C PHE A 81 -0.68 -7.52 13.44
N CYS A 82 -0.72 -7.30 12.12
CA CYS A 82 -1.88 -6.72 11.45
C CYS A 82 -3.11 -7.64 11.56
N GLN A 83 -2.91 -8.95 11.43
CA GLN A 83 -3.98 -9.93 11.55
C GLN A 83 -4.51 -10.04 12.98
N LEU A 84 -3.63 -10.23 13.97
CA LEU A 84 -4.03 -10.46 15.37
C LEU A 84 -4.68 -9.23 16.02
N ASN A 85 -4.20 -8.03 15.69
CA ASN A 85 -4.63 -6.81 16.37
C ASN A 85 -5.76 -6.07 15.63
N TYR A 86 -5.87 -6.24 14.31
CA TYR A 86 -6.80 -5.46 13.48
C TYR A 86 -7.66 -6.31 12.55
N GLY A 87 -7.49 -7.63 12.54
CA GLY A 87 -8.28 -8.53 11.70
C GLY A 87 -8.06 -8.31 10.20
N VAL A 88 -6.93 -7.73 9.79
CA VAL A 88 -6.63 -7.42 8.39
C VAL A 88 -6.73 -8.69 7.54
N SER A 89 -7.63 -8.67 6.56
CA SER A 89 -7.89 -9.77 5.63
C SER A 89 -7.45 -9.46 4.19
N PHE A 90 -7.12 -8.20 3.90
CA PHE A 90 -6.60 -7.81 2.59
C PHE A 90 -5.11 -8.19 2.41
N PRO A 91 -4.63 -8.34 1.16
CA PRO A 91 -3.24 -8.70 0.88
C PRO A 91 -2.19 -7.75 1.50
N MET A 92 -1.30 -8.32 2.29
CA MET A 92 -0.09 -7.68 2.81
C MET A 92 1.13 -8.18 2.03
N PHE A 93 1.96 -7.25 1.55
CA PHE A 93 3.18 -7.53 0.80
C PHE A 93 4.42 -7.47 1.69
N GLY A 94 5.57 -7.82 1.13
CA GLY A 94 6.86 -7.66 1.76
C GLY A 94 7.17 -6.18 2.04
N LYS A 95 8.02 -5.96 3.04
CA LYS A 95 8.47 -4.62 3.43
C LYS A 95 9.27 -3.95 2.30
N ILE A 96 8.94 -2.70 2.00
CA ILE A 96 9.57 -1.94 0.92
C ILE A 96 10.05 -0.57 1.38
N GLU A 97 10.87 0.05 0.53
CA GLU A 97 11.13 1.49 0.56
C GLU A 97 10.22 2.22 -0.43
N VAL A 98 9.66 3.35 0.01
CA VAL A 98 8.76 4.20 -0.79
C VAL A 98 9.40 5.53 -1.16
N ASN A 99 10.57 5.83 -0.62
CA ASN A 99 11.38 7.03 -0.87
C ASN A 99 12.86 6.67 -1.02
N GLY A 100 13.69 7.59 -1.53
CA GLY A 100 15.13 7.38 -1.67
C GLY A 100 15.50 6.46 -2.83
N SER A 101 16.78 6.07 -2.89
CA SER A 101 17.34 5.20 -3.94
C SER A 101 16.73 3.80 -3.95
N GLY A 102 16.29 3.29 -2.80
CA GLY A 102 15.62 2.00 -2.67
C GLY A 102 14.14 1.99 -3.04
N THR A 103 13.55 3.13 -3.46
CA THR A 103 12.13 3.17 -3.86
C THR A 103 11.84 2.13 -4.94
N THR A 104 10.82 1.29 -4.73
CA THR A 104 10.35 0.34 -5.75
C THR A 104 9.83 1.04 -7.02
N GLU A 105 9.90 0.39 -8.17
CA GLU A 105 9.39 0.95 -9.44
C GLU A 105 7.89 1.27 -9.37
N LEU A 106 7.11 0.43 -8.68
CA LEU A 106 5.71 0.70 -8.36
C LEU A 106 5.55 2.05 -7.65
N TYR A 107 6.25 2.30 -6.54
CA TYR A 107 6.11 3.56 -5.81
C TYR A 107 6.70 4.76 -6.57
N LYS A 108 7.72 4.57 -7.41
CA LYS A 108 8.18 5.63 -8.34
C LYS A 108 7.06 6.02 -9.29
N HIS A 109 6.37 5.05 -9.89
CA HIS A 109 5.23 5.26 -10.77
C HIS A 109 4.07 5.97 -10.04
N LEU A 110 3.62 5.43 -8.90
CA LEU A 110 2.51 6.00 -8.11
C LEU A 110 2.75 7.48 -7.74
N LYS A 111 3.95 7.78 -7.22
CA LYS A 111 4.35 9.14 -6.84
C LYS A 111 4.44 10.10 -8.03
N SER A 112 4.77 9.59 -9.21
CA SER A 112 4.87 10.39 -10.43
C SER A 112 3.50 10.64 -11.07
N ALA A 113 2.62 9.64 -11.06
CA ALA A 113 1.29 9.73 -11.64
C ALA A 113 0.33 10.58 -10.78
N ALA A 114 0.44 10.49 -9.45
CA ALA A 114 -0.35 11.29 -8.51
C ALA A 114 0.57 11.99 -7.48
N PRO A 115 1.19 13.13 -7.83
CA PRO A 115 2.00 13.88 -6.89
C PRO A 115 1.14 14.44 -5.75
N GLY A 116 1.75 14.65 -4.59
CA GLY A 116 1.10 15.29 -3.44
C GLY A 116 0.98 16.81 -3.59
N ALA A 117 0.65 17.48 -2.49
CA ALA A 117 0.54 18.95 -2.45
C ALA A 117 1.77 19.63 -3.06
N LEU A 118 1.54 20.71 -3.82
CA LEU A 118 2.58 21.47 -4.53
C LEU A 118 3.45 20.61 -5.48
N GLY A 119 2.90 19.53 -6.03
CA GLY A 119 3.63 18.65 -6.96
C GLY A 119 4.65 17.73 -6.27
N THR A 120 4.64 17.64 -4.94
CA THR A 120 5.64 16.86 -4.20
C THR A 120 5.47 15.36 -4.42
N LYS A 121 6.49 14.72 -5.03
CA LYS A 121 6.47 13.27 -5.26
C LYS A 121 6.73 12.48 -3.98
N ARG A 122 7.52 13.01 -3.04
CA ARG A 122 7.91 12.32 -1.79
C ARG A 122 6.69 11.87 -0.97
N ILE A 123 6.69 10.62 -0.49
CA ILE A 123 5.73 10.15 0.53
C ILE A 123 6.08 10.81 1.85
N LYS A 124 5.11 11.46 2.48
CA LYS A 124 5.35 12.27 3.69
C LYS A 124 5.29 11.45 4.97
N TRP A 125 4.43 10.43 5.03
CA TRP A 125 4.25 9.60 6.22
C TRP A 125 3.62 8.24 5.90
N ASN A 126 3.53 7.39 6.94
CA ASN A 126 2.75 6.15 6.95
C ASN A 126 1.28 6.42 6.60
N PHE A 127 0.62 5.45 5.97
CA PHE A 127 -0.78 5.46 5.54
C PHE A 127 -1.13 6.48 4.43
N THR A 128 -0.16 6.79 3.54
CA THR A 128 -0.49 7.42 2.25
C THR A 128 -1.15 6.38 1.36
N LYS A 129 -2.21 6.78 0.63
CA LYS A 129 -3.03 5.85 -0.16
C LYS A 129 -3.08 6.30 -1.61
N PHE A 130 -3.02 5.35 -2.53
CA PHE A 130 -3.21 5.59 -3.96
C PHE A 130 -4.40 4.77 -4.45
N LEU A 131 -5.39 5.45 -5.02
CA LEU A 131 -6.51 4.82 -5.69
C LEU A 131 -6.15 4.61 -7.15
N VAL A 132 -6.35 3.38 -7.62
CA VAL A 132 -6.08 2.93 -8.99
C VAL A 132 -7.35 2.34 -9.57
N ASP A 133 -7.68 2.71 -10.80
CA ASP A 133 -8.86 2.18 -11.50
C ASP A 133 -8.65 0.74 -12.03
N GLN A 134 -9.69 0.18 -12.62
CA GLN A 134 -9.70 -1.19 -13.16
C GLN A 134 -8.76 -1.39 -14.36
N GLN A 135 -8.29 -0.31 -14.99
CA GLN A 135 -7.35 -0.31 -16.10
C GLN A 135 -5.89 -0.11 -15.60
N GLY A 136 -5.72 0.10 -14.29
CA GLY A 136 -4.42 0.27 -13.66
C GLY A 136 -3.90 1.70 -13.71
N ASN A 137 -4.76 2.68 -14.01
CA ASN A 137 -4.38 4.09 -13.96
C ASN A 137 -4.49 4.63 -12.53
N VAL A 138 -3.50 5.41 -12.10
CA VAL A 138 -3.52 6.06 -10.79
C VAL A 138 -4.48 7.26 -10.83
N VAL A 139 -5.61 7.13 -10.13
CA VAL A 139 -6.70 8.12 -10.13
C VAL A 139 -6.44 9.23 -9.11
N LYS A 140 -6.01 8.86 -7.90
CA LYS A 140 -5.88 9.83 -6.80
C LYS A 140 -4.91 9.37 -5.73
N ARG A 141 -4.23 10.34 -5.11
CA ARG A 141 -3.44 10.15 -3.89
C ARG A 141 -4.15 10.81 -2.71
N PHE A 142 -4.18 10.12 -1.58
CA PHE A 142 -4.72 10.62 -0.32
C PHE A 142 -3.59 10.76 0.70
N SER A 143 -3.53 11.92 1.33
CA SER A 143 -2.60 12.18 2.42
C SER A 143 -2.98 11.37 3.66
N PRO A 144 -1.99 10.98 4.48
CA PRO A 144 -2.24 10.38 5.77
C PRO A 144 -2.85 11.45 6.68
N THR A 145 -4.13 11.28 6.97
CA THR A 145 -4.92 12.14 7.86
C THR A 145 -5.39 11.28 9.02
N THR A 146 -5.43 11.86 10.22
CA THR A 146 -6.05 11.27 11.41
C THR A 146 -7.55 11.17 11.26
#